data_AF-Q6LUB7-F1
#
_entry.id   AF-Q6LUB7-F1
#
_cell.length_a   1.000
_cell.length_b   1.000
_cell.length_c   1.000
_cell.angle_alpha   90.00
_cell.angle_beta   90.00
_cell.angle_gamma   90.00
#
_symmetry.space_group_name_H-M   'P 1'
#
loop_
_entity.id
_entity.type
_entity.pdbx_description
1 polymer ?
#
loop_
_entity_poly.entity_id
_entity_poly.type
_entity_poly.pdbx_seq_one_letter_code
_entity_poly.pdbx_strand_id
1 'polypeptide(L)'
;MKMNKEKHQALSILEYWHKIEFFDSAELGDISKRNNGAIHYDIQQVLDTPDCLPWINRNHIRRAGEKYKHNEHYTFKVYLGLFWRSEIFEAGKLYLPNYEDQGLDGNERNQDSGFTCSAIIHVDQYGNIDLDKTEVSTAPWAIGKTQNKQLHELKLKDFDIESKALCDKFNEVCVVANNIKEEHHYPKVLTTHELLEFTKLMTEWARFQPISEKPIPFMIVELLPKKYSQQENKPQIPDLTYLPLPDLSNLNQRREDHHSQTSNESAVTDDEQRNTKESKPTISILNSFYIRDIELVIEQFRKGQIDAHSALASYVGFTPQRESDLLSKNGQSLIRKHLFLDMTPKGRWPGEDEHSMSMMQQFAINTLYKELDEQGVYSVNGPPGTGKTTMLRDIIANNLVSRARNLSVLVSIADSAPESMKVDIGDECVILPVLNPTLTGYEMVVVSSNNTAVENITKELPQSKALGKRYQTVEFFKSAAQKLAAKHVYPKNNQGRTKLKSLEEKEDCWGMMAAAIGNQSNRKIVGDRLFFLKTDYMEVETGAEGYQTLFESIKEQCSKAGNVYEAFASAQIAFKQAEQELEKCLSELRTLQLIESKKRDLKGYEHRYLHKMVTN
;
A
#
# COMPACT_ATOMS: atom_id res chain seq x y z
N MET A 1 -21.42 31.89 -2.78
CA MET A 1 -20.90 31.73 -4.16
C MET A 1 -19.50 31.12 -4.21
N LYS A 2 -18.49 31.66 -3.52
CA LYS A 2 -17.09 31.15 -3.54
C LYS A 2 -16.96 29.68 -3.09
N MET A 3 -17.54 29.34 -1.93
CA MET A 3 -17.54 27.97 -1.38
C MET A 3 -18.24 26.93 -2.29
N ASN A 4 -19.23 27.37 -3.10
CA ASN A 4 -19.89 26.48 -4.05
C ASN A 4 -19.00 26.21 -5.27
N LYS A 5 -18.23 27.22 -5.72
CA LYS A 5 -17.28 27.09 -6.83
C LYS A 5 -16.10 26.17 -6.47
N GLU A 6 -15.54 26.33 -5.27
CA GLU A 6 -14.46 25.47 -4.75
C GLU A 6 -14.92 24.01 -4.63
N LYS A 7 -16.13 23.78 -4.10
CA LYS A 7 -16.74 22.45 -4.06
C LYS A 7 -16.91 21.82 -5.44
N HIS A 8 -17.36 22.59 -6.44
CA HIS A 8 -17.49 22.09 -7.81
C HIS A 8 -16.13 21.72 -8.41
N GLN A 9 -15.10 22.54 -8.22
CA GLN A 9 -13.76 22.25 -8.71
C GLN A 9 -13.18 20.98 -8.09
N ALA A 10 -13.30 20.82 -6.77
CA ALA A 10 -12.86 19.61 -6.08
C ALA A 10 -13.56 18.35 -6.61
N LEU A 11 -14.88 18.41 -6.79
CA LEU A 11 -15.66 17.31 -7.37
C LEU A 11 -15.20 17.00 -8.80
N SER A 12 -14.94 18.01 -9.63
CA SER A 12 -14.43 17.79 -10.99
C SER A 12 -13.05 17.11 -11.00
N ILE A 13 -12.14 17.47 -10.09
CA ILE A 13 -10.82 16.83 -9.95
C ILE A 13 -10.99 15.35 -9.56
N LEU A 14 -11.83 15.08 -8.55
CA LEU A 14 -12.08 13.72 -8.08
C LEU A 14 -12.78 12.87 -9.14
N GLU A 15 -13.76 13.42 -9.85
CA GLU A 15 -14.44 12.75 -10.96
C GLU A 15 -13.46 12.44 -12.10
N TYR A 16 -12.52 13.35 -12.38
CA TYR A 16 -11.47 13.11 -13.36
C TYR A 16 -10.55 11.94 -12.94
N TRP A 17 -10.05 11.92 -11.70
CA TRP A 17 -9.24 10.80 -11.19
C TRP A 17 -10.01 9.49 -11.19
N HIS A 18 -11.26 9.50 -10.75
CA HIS A 18 -12.13 8.33 -10.77
C HIS A 18 -12.29 7.76 -12.18
N LYS A 19 -12.39 8.62 -13.20
CA LYS A 19 -12.49 8.18 -14.61
C LYS A 19 -11.19 7.60 -15.13
N ILE A 20 -10.03 8.13 -14.73
CA ILE A 20 -8.72 7.58 -15.11
C ILE A 20 -8.55 6.15 -14.61
N GLU A 21 -8.96 5.87 -13.37
CA GLU A 21 -8.80 4.55 -12.74
C GLU A 21 -9.49 3.42 -13.53
N PHE A 22 -10.55 3.70 -14.28
CA PHE A 22 -11.17 2.71 -15.17
C PHE A 22 -10.23 2.23 -16.29
N PHE A 23 -9.28 3.07 -16.70
CA PHE A 23 -8.33 2.78 -17.77
C PHE A 23 -6.97 2.36 -17.24
N ASP A 24 -6.76 2.30 -15.92
CA ASP A 24 -5.50 1.83 -15.38
C ASP A 24 -5.24 0.39 -15.86
N SER A 25 -3.98 0.03 -16.09
CA SER A 25 -3.64 -1.31 -16.56
C SER A 25 -2.24 -1.68 -16.14
N ALA A 26 -2.14 -2.75 -15.35
CA ALA A 26 -0.86 -3.36 -15.03
C ALA A 26 -0.39 -4.23 -16.21
N GLU A 27 0.88 -4.09 -16.58
CA GLU A 27 1.54 -5.01 -17.49
C GLU A 27 1.69 -6.39 -16.82
N LEU A 28 1.51 -7.47 -17.59
CA LEU A 28 1.77 -8.83 -17.10
C LEU A 28 3.26 -9.07 -16.79
N GLY A 29 4.15 -8.13 -17.10
CA GLY A 29 5.55 -8.13 -16.69
C GLY A 29 6.26 -9.42 -17.07
N ASP A 30 6.80 -10.13 -16.09
CA ASP A 30 7.66 -11.29 -16.29
C ASP A 30 6.94 -12.53 -16.86
N ILE A 31 5.64 -12.70 -16.61
CA ILE A 31 4.84 -13.81 -17.17
C ILE A 31 4.44 -13.56 -18.63
N SER A 32 4.64 -12.35 -19.17
CA SER A 32 4.49 -12.08 -20.60
C SER A 32 5.59 -12.74 -21.45
N LYS A 33 6.71 -13.12 -20.82
CA LYS A 33 7.86 -13.76 -21.47
C LYS A 33 7.77 -15.28 -21.35
N ARG A 34 7.96 -15.98 -22.47
CA ARG A 34 8.01 -17.46 -22.50
C ARG A 34 9.10 -17.99 -21.56
N ASN A 35 8.88 -19.19 -21.01
CA ASN A 35 9.77 -19.89 -20.06
C ASN A 35 9.90 -19.26 -18.67
N ASN A 36 9.02 -18.33 -18.29
CA ASN A 36 9.07 -17.68 -16.98
C ASN A 36 7.92 -18.10 -16.05
N GLY A 37 7.58 -19.40 -16.04
CA GLY A 37 6.50 -19.92 -15.21
C GLY A 37 5.11 -19.79 -15.77
N ALA A 38 5.00 -19.43 -17.03
CA ALA A 38 3.74 -19.31 -17.72
C ALA A 38 3.75 -20.06 -19.05
N ILE A 39 2.63 -20.68 -19.39
CA ILE A 39 2.39 -21.37 -20.65
C ILE A 39 1.51 -20.46 -21.52
N HIS A 40 2.00 -20.15 -22.72
CA HIS A 40 1.29 -19.33 -23.69
C HIS A 40 0.56 -20.24 -24.67
N TYR A 41 -0.70 -19.91 -24.95
CA TYR A 41 -1.56 -20.66 -25.86
C TYR A 41 -2.01 -19.76 -27.00
N ASP A 42 -1.86 -20.27 -28.21
CA ASP A 42 -2.47 -19.68 -29.41
C ASP A 42 -3.85 -20.31 -29.63
N ILE A 43 -4.79 -19.59 -30.24
CA ILE A 43 -6.17 -20.07 -30.45
C ILE A 43 -6.21 -21.42 -31.18
N GLN A 44 -5.34 -21.60 -32.17
CA GLN A 44 -5.27 -22.81 -32.98
C GLN A 44 -4.87 -24.04 -32.13
N GLN A 45 -3.95 -23.87 -31.18
CA GLN A 45 -3.54 -24.96 -30.27
C GLN A 45 -4.69 -25.39 -29.37
N VAL A 46 -5.47 -24.44 -28.87
CA VAL A 46 -6.62 -24.69 -27.98
C VAL A 46 -7.72 -25.46 -28.70
N LEU A 47 -7.92 -25.20 -30.00
CA LEU A 47 -8.90 -25.88 -30.83
C LEU A 47 -8.42 -27.28 -31.28
N ASP A 48 -7.15 -27.41 -31.67
CA ASP A 48 -6.62 -28.66 -32.23
C ASP A 48 -6.24 -29.69 -31.16
N THR A 49 -5.92 -29.26 -29.94
CA THR A 49 -5.45 -30.13 -28.85
C THR A 49 -6.24 -29.93 -27.56
N PRO A 50 -7.35 -30.66 -27.36
CA PRO A 50 -8.22 -30.50 -26.18
C PRO A 50 -7.54 -30.82 -24.83
N ASP A 51 -6.51 -31.67 -24.82
CA ASP A 51 -5.77 -32.08 -23.63
C ASP A 51 -4.60 -31.15 -23.26
N CYS A 52 -4.43 -30.02 -23.98
CA CYS A 52 -3.25 -29.17 -23.87
C CYS A 52 -3.05 -28.44 -22.52
N LEU A 53 -4.02 -28.54 -21.61
CA LEU A 53 -4.03 -27.87 -20.31
C LEU A 53 -3.19 -28.64 -19.26
N PRO A 54 -2.41 -27.94 -18.42
CA PRO A 54 -1.41 -28.59 -17.55
C PRO A 54 -2.00 -29.39 -16.39
N TRP A 55 -3.27 -29.17 -16.02
CA TRP A 55 -4.00 -29.97 -15.04
C TRP A 55 -4.68 -31.21 -15.66
N ILE A 56 -4.79 -31.28 -16.99
CA ILE A 56 -5.28 -32.45 -17.73
C ILE A 56 -4.09 -33.33 -18.12
N ASN A 57 -3.16 -32.76 -18.91
CA ASN A 57 -1.94 -33.42 -19.33
C ASN A 57 -0.73 -32.73 -18.71
N ARG A 58 -0.22 -33.34 -17.64
CA ARG A 58 0.88 -32.80 -16.82
C ARG A 58 2.21 -32.73 -17.56
N ASN A 59 2.35 -33.40 -18.71
CA ASN A 59 3.56 -33.28 -19.53
C ASN A 59 3.73 -31.86 -20.09
N HIS A 60 2.64 -31.11 -20.24
CA HIS A 60 2.69 -29.71 -20.67
C HIS A 60 3.26 -28.76 -19.62
N ILE A 61 3.39 -29.16 -18.35
CA ILE A 61 4.01 -28.32 -17.29
C ILE A 61 5.43 -27.87 -17.68
N ARG A 62 6.17 -28.70 -18.44
CA ARG A 62 7.52 -28.36 -18.92
C ARG A 62 7.55 -27.13 -19.83
N ARG A 63 6.43 -26.77 -20.48
CA ARG A 63 6.31 -25.57 -21.32
C ARG A 63 6.44 -24.28 -20.52
N ALA A 64 6.23 -24.32 -19.19
CA ALA A 64 6.38 -23.16 -18.32
C ALA A 64 7.85 -22.81 -18.04
N GLY A 65 8.79 -23.71 -18.31
CA GLY A 65 10.23 -23.52 -18.17
C GLY A 65 10.95 -24.71 -17.52
N GLU A 66 12.28 -24.74 -17.61
CA GLU A 66 13.11 -25.89 -17.20
C GLU A 66 12.96 -26.27 -15.71
N LYS A 67 12.73 -25.26 -14.85
CA LYS A 67 12.55 -25.44 -13.41
C LYS A 67 11.24 -26.13 -13.02
N TYR A 68 10.24 -26.12 -13.90
CA TYR A 68 8.92 -26.70 -13.63
C TYR A 68 8.91 -28.18 -13.99
N LYS A 69 8.50 -29.03 -13.03
CA LYS A 69 8.47 -30.49 -13.19
C LYS A 69 7.04 -31.02 -13.10
N HIS A 70 6.73 -32.02 -13.92
CA HIS A 70 5.39 -32.65 -13.98
C HIS A 70 4.99 -33.37 -12.68
N ASN A 71 5.94 -33.74 -11.83
CA ASN A 71 5.70 -34.43 -10.56
C ASN A 71 5.51 -33.49 -9.36
N GLU A 72 5.63 -32.18 -9.55
CA GLU A 72 5.39 -31.17 -8.50
C GLU A 72 3.96 -30.63 -8.58
N HIS A 73 3.40 -30.14 -7.46
CA HIS A 73 2.02 -29.67 -7.41
C HIS A 73 1.97 -28.16 -7.63
N TYR A 74 1.03 -27.72 -8.47
CA TYR A 74 0.82 -26.31 -8.79
C TYR A 74 -0.65 -25.97 -8.64
N THR A 75 -0.93 -24.73 -8.28
CA THR A 75 -2.20 -24.06 -8.60
C THR A 75 -1.96 -23.18 -9.82
N PHE A 76 -3.01 -22.80 -10.53
CA PHE A 76 -2.89 -22.09 -11.78
C PHE A 76 -3.67 -20.78 -11.76
N LYS A 77 -3.12 -19.76 -12.42
CA LYS A 77 -3.85 -18.55 -12.80
C LYS A 77 -3.98 -18.52 -14.31
N VAL A 78 -5.21 -18.42 -14.80
CA VAL A 78 -5.53 -18.34 -16.23
C VAL A 78 -5.88 -16.91 -16.57
N TYR A 79 -5.04 -16.28 -17.37
CA TYR A 79 -5.21 -14.93 -17.88
C TYR A 79 -5.93 -14.98 -19.22
N LEU A 80 -7.15 -14.44 -19.27
CA LEU A 80 -8.01 -14.45 -20.44
C LEU A 80 -8.27 -13.05 -20.99
N GLY A 81 -8.63 -12.98 -22.28
CA GLY A 81 -8.91 -11.71 -22.97
C GLY A 81 -7.70 -10.79 -22.98
N LEU A 82 -6.56 -11.30 -23.46
CA LEU A 82 -5.31 -10.56 -23.54
C LEU A 82 -5.41 -9.42 -24.57
N PHE A 83 -4.90 -8.24 -24.25
CA PHE A 83 -4.86 -7.10 -25.17
C PHE A 83 -3.65 -6.18 -24.92
N TRP A 84 -3.20 -5.49 -25.96
CA TRP A 84 -2.10 -4.54 -25.87
C TRP A 84 -2.52 -3.28 -25.11
N ARG A 85 -1.67 -2.77 -24.22
CA ARG A 85 -2.00 -1.55 -23.44
C ARG A 85 -2.14 -0.31 -24.33
N SER A 86 -1.50 -0.30 -25.50
CA SER A 86 -1.67 0.73 -26.52
C SER A 86 -3.13 0.90 -27.01
N GLU A 87 -3.98 -0.13 -26.86
CA GLU A 87 -5.40 -0.06 -27.26
C GLU A 87 -6.18 1.02 -26.52
N ILE A 88 -5.81 1.34 -25.28
CA ILE A 88 -6.41 2.43 -24.48
C ILE A 88 -6.26 3.75 -25.23
N PHE A 89 -5.05 4.03 -25.72
CA PHE A 89 -4.73 5.28 -26.42
C PHE A 89 -5.32 5.32 -27.82
N GLU A 90 -5.33 4.19 -28.55
CA GLU A 90 -5.96 4.12 -29.87
C GLU A 90 -7.47 4.37 -29.78
N ALA A 91 -8.16 3.81 -28.78
CA ALA A 91 -9.56 4.12 -28.51
C ALA A 91 -9.77 5.61 -28.18
N GLY A 92 -8.85 6.21 -27.39
CA GLY A 92 -8.86 7.65 -27.09
C GLY A 92 -8.71 8.54 -28.33
N LYS A 93 -7.76 8.22 -29.23
CA LYS A 93 -7.55 8.94 -30.49
C LYS A 93 -8.78 8.89 -31.39
N LEU A 94 -9.45 7.74 -31.49
CA LEU A 94 -10.68 7.62 -32.26
C LEU A 94 -11.85 8.39 -31.63
N TYR A 95 -11.90 8.47 -30.30
CA TYR A 95 -12.91 9.23 -29.58
C TYR A 95 -12.71 10.75 -29.74
N LEU A 96 -11.46 11.22 -29.78
CA LEU A 96 -11.08 12.63 -29.93
C LEU A 96 -10.14 12.86 -31.13
N PRO A 97 -10.64 12.76 -32.38
CA PRO A 97 -9.80 12.79 -33.58
C PRO A 97 -9.11 14.14 -33.84
N ASN A 98 -9.64 15.24 -33.28
CA ASN A 98 -9.10 16.59 -33.43
C ASN A 98 -8.19 17.01 -32.27
N TYR A 99 -7.89 16.10 -31.34
CA TYR A 99 -6.98 16.40 -30.24
C TYR A 99 -5.55 16.34 -30.78
N GLU A 100 -4.98 17.51 -31.09
CA GLU A 100 -3.54 17.63 -31.34
C GLU A 100 -2.82 17.36 -30.02
N ASP A 101 -2.05 16.28 -30.00
CA ASP A 101 -1.25 15.87 -28.86
C ASP A 101 -0.21 16.98 -28.55
N GLN A 102 -0.56 17.87 -27.63
CA GLN A 102 0.31 18.94 -27.15
C GLN A 102 1.37 18.32 -26.26
N GLY A 103 2.33 17.62 -26.89
CA GLY A 103 3.56 17.05 -26.35
C GLY A 103 3.65 16.99 -24.83
N LEU A 104 2.95 16.03 -24.21
CA LEU A 104 3.35 15.54 -22.89
C LEU A 104 4.64 14.70 -23.06
N ASP A 105 5.57 14.86 -22.12
CA ASP A 105 6.93 14.31 -22.14
C ASP A 105 6.95 12.85 -22.64
N GLY A 106 7.77 12.56 -23.66
CA GLY A 106 7.90 11.22 -24.26
C GLY A 106 8.32 10.10 -23.28
N ASN A 107 8.63 10.44 -22.03
CA ASN A 107 8.89 9.49 -20.94
C ASN A 107 7.61 8.85 -20.38
N GLU A 108 6.44 9.50 -20.43
CA GLU A 108 5.17 8.89 -20.00
C GLU A 108 4.71 7.81 -20.99
N ARG A 109 4.96 7.99 -22.30
CA ARG A 109 4.66 7.01 -23.36
C ARG A 109 5.43 5.68 -23.24
N ASN A 110 6.56 5.66 -22.53
CA ASN A 110 7.30 4.42 -22.29
C ASN A 110 6.57 3.49 -21.30
N GLN A 111 5.52 3.96 -20.63
CA GLN A 111 4.64 3.13 -19.82
C GLN A 111 3.63 2.34 -20.66
N ASP A 112 3.63 2.43 -22.00
CA ASP A 112 2.59 1.84 -22.87
C ASP A 112 3.00 0.50 -23.49
N SER A 113 4.19 -0.01 -23.15
CA SER A 113 4.68 -1.29 -23.66
C SER A 113 4.01 -2.48 -22.95
N GLY A 114 3.92 -3.59 -23.68
CA GLY A 114 3.39 -4.85 -23.17
C GLY A 114 1.87 -5.00 -23.30
N PHE A 115 1.39 -6.15 -22.84
CA PHE A 115 -0.02 -6.50 -22.89
C PHE A 115 -0.52 -6.90 -21.51
N THR A 116 -1.83 -6.75 -21.32
CA THR A 116 -2.56 -7.03 -20.09
C THR A 116 -3.71 -8.01 -20.37
N CYS A 117 -4.55 -8.30 -19.37
CA CYS A 117 -5.66 -9.24 -19.48
C CYS A 117 -6.99 -8.63 -19.02
N SER A 118 -8.09 -9.26 -19.43
CA SER A 118 -9.44 -8.87 -19.06
C SER A 118 -9.90 -9.53 -17.77
N ALA A 119 -9.51 -10.78 -17.54
CA ALA A 119 -9.85 -11.51 -16.32
C ALA A 119 -8.76 -12.51 -15.91
N ILE A 120 -8.66 -12.76 -14.60
CA ILE A 120 -7.84 -13.83 -14.02
C ILE A 120 -8.78 -14.85 -13.38
N ILE A 121 -8.67 -16.09 -13.84
CA ILE A 121 -9.39 -17.24 -13.28
C ILE A 121 -8.40 -18.08 -12.46
N HIS A 122 -8.79 -18.43 -11.24
CA HIS A 122 -7.98 -19.26 -10.36
C HIS A 122 -8.42 -20.72 -10.48
N VAL A 123 -7.45 -21.60 -10.69
CA VAL A 123 -7.68 -23.04 -10.85
C VAL A 123 -6.82 -23.79 -9.83
N ASP A 124 -7.43 -24.72 -9.12
CA ASP A 124 -6.73 -25.53 -8.13
C ASP A 124 -5.82 -26.61 -8.79
N GLN A 125 -5.17 -27.41 -7.96
CA GLN A 125 -4.27 -28.48 -8.43
C GLN A 125 -4.96 -29.64 -9.15
N TYR A 126 -6.28 -29.74 -9.06
CA TYR A 126 -7.11 -30.78 -9.65
C TYR A 126 -7.79 -30.32 -10.93
N GLY A 127 -7.69 -29.03 -11.28
CA GLY A 127 -8.38 -28.46 -12.43
C GLY A 127 -9.77 -27.92 -12.10
N ASN A 128 -10.13 -27.76 -10.81
CA ASN A 128 -11.38 -27.10 -10.42
C ASN A 128 -11.18 -25.58 -10.40
N ILE A 129 -12.18 -24.88 -10.90
CA ILE A 129 -12.24 -23.42 -10.90
C ILE A 129 -12.73 -22.89 -9.54
N ASP A 130 -12.09 -21.82 -9.07
CA ASP A 130 -12.53 -21.05 -7.91
C ASP A 130 -13.08 -19.70 -8.41
N LEU A 131 -14.39 -19.67 -8.67
CA LEU A 131 -15.07 -18.50 -9.26
C LEU A 131 -15.11 -17.31 -8.29
N ASP A 132 -15.10 -17.56 -6.98
CA ASP A 132 -15.13 -16.49 -5.96
C ASP A 132 -13.84 -15.67 -5.97
N LYS A 133 -12.73 -16.25 -6.45
CA LYS A 133 -11.45 -15.58 -6.63
C LYS A 133 -11.28 -14.92 -8.00
N THR A 134 -12.30 -14.90 -8.86
CA THR A 134 -12.19 -14.29 -10.19
C THR A 134 -11.91 -12.79 -10.06
N GLU A 135 -10.88 -12.33 -10.77
CA GLU A 135 -10.51 -10.91 -10.82
C GLU A 135 -10.85 -10.39 -12.23
N VAL A 136 -11.55 -9.25 -12.32
CA VAL A 136 -11.97 -8.67 -13.60
C VAL A 136 -11.39 -7.25 -13.74
N SER A 137 -10.85 -6.95 -14.92
CA SER A 137 -10.29 -5.64 -15.25
C SER A 137 -11.36 -4.67 -15.71
N THR A 138 -11.33 -3.44 -15.21
CA THR A 138 -12.22 -2.35 -15.67
C THR A 138 -11.80 -1.80 -17.04
N ALA A 139 -10.51 -1.93 -17.41
CA ALA A 139 -9.95 -1.39 -18.64
C ALA A 139 -10.67 -1.85 -19.94
N PRO A 140 -10.82 -3.16 -20.23
CA PRO A 140 -11.49 -3.57 -21.47
C PRO A 140 -12.94 -3.06 -21.56
N TRP A 141 -13.66 -3.07 -20.45
CA TRP A 141 -15.02 -2.52 -20.38
C TRP A 141 -15.04 -1.01 -20.65
N ALA A 142 -14.10 -0.27 -20.08
CA ALA A 142 -13.96 1.16 -20.27
C ALA A 142 -13.55 1.53 -21.70
N ILE A 143 -12.64 0.76 -22.30
CA ILE A 143 -12.24 0.89 -23.71
C ILE A 143 -13.44 0.64 -24.61
N GLY A 144 -14.21 -0.43 -24.39
CA GLY A 144 -15.40 -0.72 -25.18
C GLY A 144 -16.45 0.39 -25.09
N LYS A 145 -16.72 0.92 -23.89
CA LYS A 145 -17.58 2.11 -23.73
C LYS A 145 -17.03 3.33 -24.48
N THR A 146 -15.71 3.52 -24.50
CA THR A 146 -15.06 4.62 -25.23
C THR A 146 -15.23 4.47 -26.74
N GLN A 147 -14.97 3.28 -27.29
CA GLN A 147 -15.16 2.95 -28.70
C GLN A 147 -16.62 3.17 -29.15
N ASN A 148 -17.58 2.85 -28.27
CA ASN A 148 -19.01 3.03 -28.52
C ASN A 148 -19.54 4.45 -28.20
N LYS A 149 -18.66 5.41 -27.91
CA LYS A 149 -18.98 6.80 -27.56
C LYS A 149 -19.81 6.98 -26.28
N GLN A 150 -19.69 6.06 -25.33
CA GLN A 150 -20.43 5.99 -24.07
C GLN A 150 -19.55 6.32 -22.84
N LEU A 151 -18.50 7.13 -22.98
CA LEU A 151 -17.57 7.45 -21.88
C LEU A 151 -18.27 8.05 -20.63
N HIS A 152 -19.36 8.78 -20.84
CA HIS A 152 -20.17 9.35 -19.77
C HIS A 152 -20.87 8.28 -18.90
N GLU A 153 -21.07 7.06 -19.42
CA GLU A 153 -21.68 5.93 -18.72
C GLU A 153 -20.71 5.18 -17.79
N LEU A 154 -19.41 5.53 -17.74
CA LEU A 154 -18.47 4.86 -16.83
C LEU A 154 -18.83 5.14 -15.37
N LYS A 155 -19.57 4.22 -14.74
CA LYS A 155 -19.93 4.27 -13.32
C LYS A 155 -19.56 2.94 -12.69
N LEU A 156 -19.00 3.00 -11.47
CA LEU A 156 -18.50 1.81 -10.81
C LEU A 156 -19.64 0.85 -10.46
N LYS A 157 -20.79 1.40 -10.05
CA LYS A 157 -22.01 0.61 -9.85
C LYS A 157 -22.44 -0.18 -11.09
N ASP A 158 -22.37 0.43 -12.28
CA ASP A 158 -22.78 -0.23 -13.52
C ASP A 158 -21.78 -1.32 -13.89
N PHE A 159 -20.48 -1.06 -13.70
CA PHE A 159 -19.43 -2.08 -13.80
C PHE A 159 -19.67 -3.26 -12.84
N ASP A 160 -19.88 -3.00 -11.53
CA ASP A 160 -20.12 -4.04 -10.53
C ASP A 160 -21.36 -4.90 -10.89
N ILE A 161 -22.42 -4.30 -11.42
CA ILE A 161 -23.62 -5.02 -11.87
C ILE A 161 -23.32 -5.87 -13.11
N GLU A 162 -22.71 -5.29 -14.14
CA GLU A 162 -22.43 -5.99 -15.40
C GLU A 162 -21.39 -7.10 -15.21
N SER A 163 -20.35 -6.88 -14.40
CA SER A 163 -19.36 -7.89 -14.05
C SER A 163 -19.95 -9.00 -13.19
N LYS A 164 -20.92 -8.69 -12.31
CA LYS A 164 -21.64 -9.73 -11.58
C LYS A 164 -22.45 -10.62 -12.50
N ALA A 165 -23.18 -10.04 -13.44
CA ALA A 165 -23.89 -10.81 -14.45
C ALA A 165 -22.93 -11.67 -15.31
N LEU A 166 -21.71 -11.19 -15.59
CA LEU A 166 -20.67 -11.97 -16.26
C LEU A 166 -20.24 -13.19 -15.42
N CYS A 167 -19.95 -13.00 -14.13
CA CYS A 167 -19.59 -14.10 -13.22
C CYS A 167 -20.74 -15.12 -13.07
N ASP A 168 -21.99 -14.67 -12.99
CA ASP A 168 -23.16 -15.54 -12.95
C ASP A 168 -23.25 -16.41 -14.22
N LYS A 169 -22.97 -15.83 -15.40
CA LYS A 169 -22.89 -16.58 -16.67
C LYS A 169 -21.69 -17.55 -16.71
N PHE A 170 -20.56 -17.21 -16.10
CA PHE A 170 -19.45 -18.17 -15.96
C PHE A 170 -19.84 -19.36 -15.10
N ASN A 171 -20.53 -19.11 -13.99
CA ASN A 171 -21.03 -20.17 -13.14
C ASN A 171 -22.03 -21.07 -13.89
N GLU A 172 -22.95 -20.48 -14.64
CA GLU A 172 -23.89 -21.21 -15.50
C GLU A 172 -23.18 -22.13 -16.49
N VAL A 173 -22.15 -21.63 -17.19
CA VAL A 173 -21.30 -22.43 -18.09
C VAL A 173 -20.66 -23.60 -17.34
N CYS A 174 -20.10 -23.37 -16.15
CA CYS A 174 -19.51 -24.43 -15.33
C CYS A 174 -20.52 -25.49 -14.89
N VAL A 175 -21.72 -25.08 -14.46
CA VAL A 175 -22.79 -25.98 -14.05
C VAL A 175 -23.23 -26.85 -15.22
N VAL A 176 -23.54 -26.25 -16.37
CA VAL A 176 -23.96 -26.99 -17.56
C VAL A 176 -22.84 -27.94 -18.04
N ALA A 177 -21.59 -27.47 -18.09
CA ALA A 177 -20.45 -28.32 -18.44
C ALA A 177 -20.31 -29.50 -17.48
N ASN A 178 -20.45 -29.29 -16.17
CA ASN A 178 -20.34 -30.35 -15.17
C ASN A 178 -21.49 -31.35 -15.23
N ASN A 179 -22.71 -30.92 -15.55
CA ASN A 179 -23.85 -31.81 -15.78
C ASN A 179 -23.61 -32.72 -16.99
N ILE A 180 -23.12 -32.17 -18.10
CA ILE A 180 -22.76 -32.95 -19.30
C ILE A 180 -21.64 -33.95 -18.96
N LYS A 181 -20.63 -33.50 -18.23
CA LYS A 181 -19.54 -34.39 -17.79
C LYS A 181 -20.05 -35.52 -16.90
N GLU A 182 -20.97 -35.25 -16.00
CA GLU A 182 -21.57 -36.25 -15.13
C GLU A 182 -22.41 -37.29 -15.89
N GLU A 183 -23.26 -36.84 -16.83
CA GLU A 183 -24.06 -37.71 -17.70
C GLU A 183 -23.19 -38.72 -18.45
N HIS A 184 -22.06 -38.26 -18.97
CA HIS A 184 -21.13 -39.07 -19.75
C HIS A 184 -19.94 -39.64 -18.94
N HIS A 185 -19.95 -39.51 -17.61
CA HIS A 185 -18.92 -40.01 -16.70
C HIS A 185 -17.49 -39.47 -16.98
N TYR A 186 -17.40 -38.23 -17.48
CA TYR A 186 -16.16 -37.49 -17.66
C TYR A 186 -15.66 -36.84 -16.35
N PRO A 187 -14.34 -36.58 -16.22
CA PRO A 187 -13.80 -35.86 -15.08
C PRO A 187 -14.32 -34.42 -15.03
N LYS A 188 -14.78 -33.96 -13.86
CA LYS A 188 -15.30 -32.61 -13.60
C LYS A 188 -14.18 -31.55 -13.50
N VAL A 189 -13.31 -31.49 -14.51
CA VAL A 189 -12.19 -30.53 -14.58
C VAL A 189 -12.45 -29.46 -15.64
N LEU A 190 -11.86 -28.28 -15.48
CA LEU A 190 -11.96 -27.19 -16.46
C LEU A 190 -11.31 -27.59 -17.79
N THR A 191 -12.01 -27.42 -18.91
CA THR A 191 -11.49 -27.76 -20.24
C THR A 191 -11.31 -26.52 -21.12
N THR A 192 -10.79 -26.72 -22.33
CA THR A 192 -10.63 -25.64 -23.31
C THR A 192 -11.97 -25.04 -23.77
N HIS A 193 -13.05 -25.84 -23.74
CA HIS A 193 -14.38 -25.39 -24.18
C HIS A 193 -14.96 -24.30 -23.27
N GLU A 194 -14.90 -24.48 -21.94
CA GLU A 194 -15.38 -23.46 -21.02
C GLU A 194 -14.55 -22.18 -21.13
N LEU A 195 -13.23 -22.29 -21.31
CA LEU A 195 -12.35 -21.13 -21.49
C LEU A 195 -12.66 -20.35 -22.78
N LEU A 196 -13.00 -21.05 -23.86
CA LEU A 196 -13.46 -20.44 -25.11
C LEU A 196 -14.79 -19.70 -24.92
N GLU A 197 -15.75 -20.31 -24.23
CA GLU A 197 -17.03 -19.67 -23.94
C GLU A 197 -16.90 -18.48 -22.98
N PHE A 198 -16.04 -18.58 -21.96
CA PHE A 198 -15.72 -17.43 -21.10
C PHE A 198 -15.16 -16.27 -21.92
N THR A 199 -14.28 -16.56 -22.89
CA THR A 199 -13.71 -15.51 -23.74
C THR A 199 -14.76 -14.82 -24.59
N LYS A 200 -15.71 -15.57 -25.17
CA LYS A 200 -16.85 -15.00 -25.92
C LYS A 200 -17.72 -14.11 -25.03
N LEU A 201 -18.11 -14.61 -23.86
CA LEU A 201 -18.92 -13.88 -22.89
C LEU A 201 -18.23 -12.58 -22.42
N MET A 202 -16.91 -12.59 -22.24
CA MET A 202 -16.15 -11.39 -21.93
C MET A 202 -16.14 -10.39 -23.07
N THR A 203 -16.00 -10.83 -24.33
CA THR A 203 -16.06 -9.95 -25.49
C THR A 203 -17.42 -9.26 -25.59
N GLU A 204 -18.51 -9.99 -25.35
CA GLU A 204 -19.88 -9.44 -25.31
C GLU A 204 -20.07 -8.44 -24.16
N TRP A 205 -19.54 -8.76 -22.98
CA TRP A 205 -19.60 -7.91 -21.80
C TRP A 205 -18.80 -6.62 -21.99
N ALA A 206 -17.55 -6.71 -22.41
CA ALA A 206 -16.68 -5.54 -22.58
C ALA A 206 -17.09 -4.69 -23.78
N ARG A 207 -17.66 -5.30 -24.83
CA ARG A 207 -17.91 -4.68 -26.15
C ARG A 207 -16.67 -3.98 -26.72
N PHE A 208 -15.51 -4.56 -26.41
CA PHE A 208 -14.20 -4.06 -26.80
C PHE A 208 -13.71 -4.85 -28.02
N GLN A 209 -13.29 -4.11 -29.05
CA GLN A 209 -12.67 -4.66 -30.24
C GLN A 209 -11.25 -4.09 -30.37
N PRO A 210 -10.20 -4.93 -30.29
CA PRO A 210 -8.83 -4.48 -30.51
C PRO A 210 -8.66 -3.85 -31.89
N ILE A 211 -7.98 -2.72 -31.96
CA ILE A 211 -7.70 -1.96 -33.18
C ILE A 211 -6.35 -2.40 -33.78
N SER A 212 -5.40 -2.79 -32.93
CA SER A 212 -4.08 -3.21 -33.38
C SER A 212 -4.08 -4.63 -33.94
N GLU A 213 -3.46 -4.82 -35.10
CA GLU A 213 -3.22 -6.14 -35.71
C GLU A 213 -2.01 -6.87 -35.10
N LYS A 214 -1.45 -6.36 -33.98
CA LYS A 214 -0.29 -6.98 -33.33
C LYS A 214 -0.65 -8.36 -32.78
N PRO A 215 0.16 -9.40 -33.02
CA PRO A 215 -0.13 -10.74 -32.53
C PRO A 215 -0.14 -10.77 -31.00
N ILE A 216 -1.10 -11.49 -30.43
CA ILE A 216 -1.23 -11.68 -29.00
C ILE A 216 -1.65 -13.12 -28.70
N PRO A 217 -1.13 -13.76 -27.63
CA PRO A 217 -1.61 -15.08 -27.23
C PRO A 217 -3.11 -15.05 -26.93
N PHE A 218 -3.79 -16.17 -27.14
CA PHE A 218 -5.20 -16.31 -26.79
C PHE A 218 -5.39 -16.30 -25.26
N MET A 219 -4.55 -17.06 -24.55
CA MET A 219 -4.53 -17.11 -23.10
C MET A 219 -3.13 -17.43 -22.56
N ILE A 220 -2.91 -17.11 -21.29
CA ILE A 220 -1.71 -17.48 -20.55
C ILE A 220 -2.10 -18.25 -19.28
N VAL A 221 -1.39 -19.33 -18.99
CA VAL A 221 -1.55 -20.10 -17.75
C VAL A 221 -0.27 -19.99 -16.94
N GLU A 222 -0.32 -19.27 -15.82
CA GLU A 222 0.77 -19.17 -14.86
C GLU A 222 0.72 -20.33 -13.85
N LEU A 223 1.88 -20.92 -13.57
CA LEU A 223 2.05 -22.03 -12.65
C LEU A 223 2.59 -21.53 -11.31
N LEU A 224 1.81 -21.71 -10.25
CA LEU A 224 2.17 -21.31 -8.90
C LEU A 224 2.49 -22.56 -8.05
N PRO A 225 3.75 -22.77 -7.62
CA PRO A 225 4.11 -23.93 -6.81
C PRO A 225 3.32 -23.98 -5.50
N LYS A 226 2.61 -25.09 -5.24
CA LYS A 226 1.84 -25.26 -4.02
C LYS A 226 2.72 -25.72 -2.86
N LYS A 227 2.70 -24.95 -1.77
CA LYS A 227 3.35 -25.29 -0.50
C LYS A 227 2.33 -25.98 0.40
N TYR A 228 2.72 -27.13 0.94
CA TYR A 228 1.93 -27.88 1.92
C TYR A 228 2.46 -27.57 3.32
N SER A 229 1.56 -27.45 4.29
CA SER A 229 1.96 -27.34 5.70
C SER A 229 2.62 -28.66 6.16
N GLN A 230 3.48 -28.61 7.19
CA GLN A 230 4.19 -29.81 7.68
C GLN A 230 3.26 -30.93 8.18
N GLN A 231 1.99 -30.61 8.45
CA GLN A 231 0.97 -31.54 8.92
C GLN A 231 0.05 -32.07 7.80
N GLU A 232 0.16 -31.56 6.58
CA GLU A 232 -0.68 -32.00 5.45
C GLU A 232 0.03 -33.08 4.63
N ASN A 233 -0.62 -34.23 4.47
CA ASN A 233 -0.17 -35.24 3.51
C ASN A 233 -0.30 -34.70 2.09
N LYS A 234 0.75 -34.83 1.29
CA LYS A 234 0.70 -34.47 -0.15
C LYS A 234 -0.31 -35.38 -0.84
N PRO A 235 -1.41 -34.83 -1.41
CA PRO A 235 -2.44 -35.65 -2.03
C PRO A 235 -1.97 -36.19 -3.38
N GLN A 236 -2.38 -37.40 -3.76
CA GLN A 236 -2.10 -37.90 -5.10
C GLN A 236 -2.99 -37.15 -6.11
N ILE A 237 -2.38 -36.56 -7.14
CA ILE A 237 -3.13 -35.89 -8.21
C ILE A 237 -3.47 -36.95 -9.28
N PRO A 238 -4.74 -37.07 -9.70
CA PRO A 238 -5.13 -38.01 -10.75
C PRO A 238 -4.46 -37.67 -12.09
N ASP A 239 -4.03 -38.69 -12.82
CA ASP A 239 -3.53 -38.54 -14.19
C ASP A 239 -4.71 -38.63 -15.17
N LEU A 240 -5.00 -37.55 -15.87
CA LEU A 240 -6.13 -37.43 -16.79
C LEU A 240 -5.69 -37.49 -18.27
N THR A 241 -4.40 -37.72 -18.54
CA THR A 241 -3.79 -37.60 -19.88
C THR A 241 -4.45 -38.48 -20.95
N TYR A 242 -4.97 -39.65 -20.56
CA TYR A 242 -5.55 -40.65 -21.48
C TYR A 242 -7.07 -40.82 -21.33
N LEU A 243 -7.72 -39.96 -20.55
CA LEU A 243 -9.17 -40.00 -20.41
C LEU A 243 -9.82 -39.31 -21.61
N PRO A 244 -10.95 -39.84 -22.11
CA PRO A 244 -11.70 -39.15 -23.14
C PRO A 244 -12.20 -37.81 -22.55
N LEU A 245 -12.00 -36.73 -23.30
CA LEU A 245 -12.46 -35.40 -22.91
C LEU A 245 -13.87 -35.16 -23.48
N PRO A 246 -14.72 -34.41 -22.77
CA PRO A 246 -16.06 -34.10 -23.25
C PRO A 246 -15.99 -33.25 -24.53
N ASP A 247 -16.72 -33.64 -25.56
CA ASP A 247 -17.07 -32.76 -26.68
C ASP A 247 -18.22 -31.86 -26.21
N LEU A 248 -17.89 -30.62 -25.86
CA LEU A 248 -18.84 -29.62 -25.37
C LEU A 248 -19.28 -28.67 -26.50
N SER A 249 -19.21 -29.08 -27.77
CA SER A 249 -19.65 -28.26 -28.91
C SER A 249 -21.12 -27.82 -28.81
N ASN A 250 -21.99 -28.61 -28.17
CA ASN A 250 -23.41 -28.29 -27.95
C ASN A 250 -23.70 -27.48 -26.66
N LEU A 251 -22.68 -26.96 -25.98
CA LEU A 251 -22.84 -26.32 -24.67
C LEU A 251 -23.78 -25.11 -24.72
N ASN A 252 -23.72 -24.30 -25.78
CA ASN A 252 -24.63 -23.15 -25.94
C ASN A 252 -26.10 -23.56 -26.14
N GLN A 253 -26.36 -24.61 -26.92
CA GLN A 253 -27.72 -25.10 -27.14
C GLN A 253 -28.32 -25.68 -25.84
N ARG A 254 -27.53 -26.43 -25.06
CA ARG A 254 -27.98 -26.93 -23.75
C ARG A 254 -28.13 -25.84 -22.69
N ARG A 255 -27.38 -24.72 -22.78
CA ARG A 255 -27.60 -23.55 -21.92
C ARG A 255 -28.94 -22.89 -22.20
N GLU A 256 -29.32 -22.75 -23.47
CA GLU A 256 -30.64 -22.24 -23.87
C GLU A 256 -31.77 -23.16 -23.39
N ASP A 257 -31.60 -24.49 -23.50
CA ASP A 257 -32.56 -25.47 -22.97
C ASP A 257 -32.66 -25.43 -21.44
N HIS A 258 -31.52 -25.31 -20.73
CA HIS A 258 -31.48 -25.18 -19.28
C HIS A 258 -32.14 -23.90 -18.79
N HIS A 259 -31.95 -22.78 -19.49
CA HIS A 259 -32.68 -21.53 -19.25
C HIS A 259 -34.19 -21.68 -19.46
N SER A 260 -34.61 -22.42 -20.49
CA SER A 260 -36.02 -22.69 -20.79
C SER A 260 -36.70 -23.61 -19.77
N GLN A 261 -35.94 -24.50 -19.12
CA GLN A 261 -36.43 -25.38 -18.05
C GLN A 261 -36.50 -24.65 -16.71
N THR A 262 -35.45 -23.91 -16.33
CA THR A 262 -35.41 -23.13 -15.08
C THR A 262 -36.39 -21.95 -15.05
N SER A 263 -36.69 -21.33 -16.21
CA SER A 263 -37.74 -20.30 -16.31
C SER A 263 -39.16 -20.86 -16.26
N ASN A 264 -39.35 -22.17 -16.52
CA ASN A 264 -40.64 -22.85 -16.32
C ASN A 264 -40.83 -23.37 -14.88
N GLU A 265 -39.75 -23.69 -14.16
CA GLU A 265 -39.83 -24.12 -12.75
C GLU A 265 -39.94 -22.94 -11.76
N SER A 266 -39.49 -21.75 -12.12
CA SER A 266 -39.57 -20.54 -11.27
C SER A 266 -40.97 -19.91 -11.17
N ALA A 267 -42.00 -20.53 -11.75
CA ALA A 267 -43.40 -20.14 -11.57
C ALA A 267 -44.08 -20.81 -10.35
N VAL A 268 -43.44 -21.77 -9.68
CA VAL A 268 -44.03 -22.49 -8.53
C VAL A 268 -42.99 -22.74 -7.43
N THR A 269 -42.53 -21.66 -6.78
CA THR A 269 -42.14 -21.58 -5.35
C THR A 269 -41.37 -20.26 -5.15
N ASP A 270 -42.10 -19.16 -5.02
CA ASP A 270 -41.55 -17.85 -4.64
C ASP A 270 -42.06 -17.53 -3.23
N ASP A 271 -41.65 -18.36 -2.25
CA ASP A 271 -41.66 -18.02 -0.83
C ASP A 271 -40.84 -19.06 -0.07
N GLU A 272 -40.02 -18.62 0.88
CA GLU A 272 -39.11 -19.42 1.72
C GLU A 272 -37.73 -19.78 1.14
N GLN A 273 -36.88 -18.76 0.89
CA GLN A 273 -35.46 -18.77 1.27
C GLN A 273 -34.79 -17.42 0.94
N ARG A 274 -35.22 -16.36 1.63
CA ARG A 274 -34.46 -15.09 1.70
C ARG A 274 -34.22 -14.75 3.16
N ASN A 275 -33.38 -15.54 3.83
CA ASN A 275 -32.80 -15.14 5.12
C ASN A 275 -31.51 -15.92 5.40
N THR A 276 -30.51 -15.67 4.58
CA THR A 276 -29.10 -15.77 4.97
C THR A 276 -28.47 -14.42 4.63
N LYS A 277 -27.89 -13.75 5.63
CA LYS A 277 -27.03 -12.58 5.42
C LYS A 277 -25.77 -13.04 4.69
N GLU A 278 -25.87 -13.28 3.39
CA GLU A 278 -24.69 -13.46 2.54
C GLU A 278 -24.10 -12.08 2.27
N SER A 279 -22.91 -11.86 2.83
CA SER A 279 -22.00 -10.84 2.34
C SER A 279 -21.74 -11.11 0.87
N LYS A 280 -22.48 -10.45 -0.02
CA LYS A 280 -22.30 -10.56 -1.47
C LYS A 280 -20.82 -10.35 -1.79
N PRO A 281 -20.11 -11.31 -2.40
CA PRO A 281 -18.74 -11.11 -2.79
C PRO A 281 -18.70 -9.97 -3.81
N THR A 282 -18.10 -8.85 -3.43
CA THR A 282 -17.77 -7.76 -4.36
C THR A 282 -16.67 -8.27 -5.28
N ILE A 283 -16.88 -8.19 -6.59
CA ILE A 283 -15.89 -8.62 -7.57
C ILE A 283 -14.59 -7.85 -7.35
N SER A 284 -13.49 -8.60 -7.30
CA SER A 284 -12.15 -8.03 -7.18
C SER A 284 -11.79 -7.34 -8.48
N ILE A 285 -11.54 -6.03 -8.41
CA ILE A 285 -11.09 -5.23 -9.56
C ILE A 285 -9.60 -5.47 -9.74
N LEU A 286 -9.21 -5.94 -10.92
CA LEU A 286 -7.83 -6.33 -11.20
C LEU A 286 -6.87 -5.14 -11.25
N ASN A 287 -7.34 -4.02 -11.81
CA ASN A 287 -6.49 -2.95 -12.31
C ASN A 287 -6.61 -1.64 -11.55
N SER A 288 -7.44 -1.54 -10.50
CA SER A 288 -7.52 -0.32 -9.69
C SER A 288 -7.71 -0.65 -8.22
N PHE A 289 -6.83 -0.08 -7.39
CA PHE A 289 -6.93 -0.12 -5.94
C PHE A 289 -7.74 1.06 -5.38
N TYR A 290 -7.85 2.15 -6.12
CA TYR A 290 -8.34 3.44 -5.60
C TYR A 290 -9.76 3.78 -6.04
N ILE A 291 -10.29 3.18 -7.10
CA ILE A 291 -11.58 3.58 -7.68
C ILE A 291 -12.74 3.58 -6.68
N ARG A 292 -12.85 2.53 -5.85
CA ARG A 292 -13.87 2.42 -4.79
C ARG A 292 -13.69 3.52 -3.73
N ASP A 293 -12.44 3.80 -3.33
CA ASP A 293 -12.13 4.82 -2.33
C ASP A 293 -12.42 6.23 -2.85
N ILE A 294 -12.09 6.51 -4.12
CA ILE A 294 -12.39 7.79 -4.77
C ILE A 294 -13.90 7.98 -4.89
N GLU A 295 -14.67 6.94 -5.24
CA GLU A 295 -16.14 7.03 -5.28
C GLU A 295 -16.73 7.34 -3.90
N LEU A 296 -16.25 6.67 -2.86
CA LEU A 296 -16.64 6.93 -1.47
C LEU A 296 -16.35 8.39 -1.07
N VAL A 297 -15.16 8.89 -1.40
CA VAL A 297 -14.77 10.29 -1.18
C VAL A 297 -15.69 11.26 -1.92
N ILE A 298 -16.00 10.99 -3.19
CA ILE A 298 -16.92 11.80 -3.99
C ILE A 298 -18.30 11.86 -3.33
N GLU A 299 -18.81 10.73 -2.85
CA GLU A 299 -20.09 10.70 -2.13
C GLU A 299 -20.07 11.51 -0.84
N GLN A 300 -19.02 11.39 -0.03
CA GLN A 300 -18.87 12.16 1.20
C GLN A 300 -18.78 13.67 0.91
N PHE A 301 -18.06 14.07 -0.15
CA PHE A 301 -18.03 15.46 -0.61
C PHE A 301 -19.44 15.95 -1.02
N ARG A 302 -20.18 15.14 -1.78
CA ARG A 302 -21.56 15.47 -2.20
C ARG A 302 -22.46 15.66 -0.97
N LYS A 303 -22.40 14.73 0.00
CA LYS A 303 -23.14 14.75 1.27
C LYS A 303 -22.68 15.84 2.25
N GLY A 304 -21.54 16.49 2.00
CA GLY A 304 -20.98 17.52 2.88
C GLY A 304 -20.41 16.96 4.20
N GLN A 305 -19.92 15.73 4.17
CA GLN A 305 -19.38 15.01 5.34
C GLN A 305 -17.86 15.16 5.49
N ILE A 306 -17.18 15.72 4.48
CA ILE A 306 -15.75 15.98 4.53
C ILE A 306 -15.50 17.35 5.17
N ASP A 307 -14.67 17.37 6.20
CA ASP A 307 -14.18 18.59 6.81
C ASP A 307 -13.42 19.44 5.77
N ALA A 308 -13.78 20.71 5.65
CA ALA A 308 -13.12 21.66 4.76
C ALA A 308 -11.65 21.89 5.13
N HIS A 309 -11.26 21.58 6.37
CA HIS A 309 -9.89 21.67 6.87
C HIS A 309 -9.10 20.36 6.73
N SER A 310 -9.74 19.29 6.24
CA SER A 310 -9.07 18.01 6.03
C SER A 310 -7.92 18.12 5.04
N ALA A 311 -6.97 17.19 5.15
CA ALA A 311 -5.84 17.11 4.23
C ALA A 311 -6.31 16.95 2.77
N LEU A 312 -7.33 16.12 2.56
CA LEU A 312 -7.91 15.87 1.24
C LEU A 312 -8.58 17.13 0.67
N ALA A 313 -9.46 17.78 1.44
CA ALA A 313 -10.10 19.02 1.02
C ALA A 313 -9.06 20.09 0.67
N SER A 314 -8.04 20.23 1.52
CA SER A 314 -6.94 21.17 1.29
C SER A 314 -6.19 20.88 -0.01
N TYR A 315 -5.93 19.59 -0.29
CA TYR A 315 -5.23 19.14 -1.49
C TYR A 315 -6.01 19.38 -2.78
N VAL A 316 -7.33 19.14 -2.79
CA VAL A 316 -8.19 19.35 -3.98
C VAL A 316 -8.68 20.79 -4.16
N GLY A 317 -8.22 21.73 -3.32
CA GLY A 317 -8.40 23.17 -3.52
C GLY A 317 -9.46 23.86 -2.64
N PHE A 318 -9.89 23.27 -1.53
CA PHE A 318 -10.74 23.96 -0.54
C PHE A 318 -10.00 24.96 0.37
N THR A 319 -8.68 25.01 0.31
CA THR A 319 -7.92 25.99 1.10
C THR A 319 -7.77 27.32 0.36
N PRO A 320 -7.92 28.47 1.04
CA PRO A 320 -7.58 29.76 0.48
C PRO A 320 -6.14 29.77 -0.04
N GLN A 321 -5.91 30.40 -1.19
CA GLN A 321 -4.58 30.65 -1.76
C GLN A 321 -3.66 31.25 -0.69
N ARG A 322 -2.71 30.45 -0.17
CA ARG A 322 -1.68 30.89 0.77
C ARG A 322 -0.39 31.19 0.01
N GLU A 323 -0.46 32.14 -0.91
CA GLU A 323 0.72 32.59 -1.66
C GLU A 323 1.30 33.84 -1.01
N SER A 324 1.88 33.68 0.18
CA SER A 324 2.77 34.73 0.68
C SER A 324 4.11 34.56 -0.03
N ASP A 325 4.43 35.45 -0.96
CA ASP A 325 5.78 35.54 -1.52
C ASP A 325 6.78 35.77 -0.38
N LEU A 326 7.55 34.74 -0.05
CA LEU A 326 8.52 34.75 1.05
C LEU A 326 9.67 35.72 0.80
N LEU A 327 9.90 36.15 -0.45
CA LEU A 327 10.90 37.14 -0.82
C LEU A 327 10.43 38.58 -0.58
N SER A 328 9.11 38.79 -0.52
CA SER A 328 8.51 40.10 -0.22
C SER A 328 8.83 40.57 1.21
N LYS A 329 8.66 41.87 1.49
CA LYS A 329 8.82 42.41 2.85
C LYS A 329 7.90 41.73 3.87
N ASN A 330 6.67 41.39 3.45
CA ASN A 330 5.72 40.67 4.28
C ASN A 330 6.18 39.23 4.53
N GLY A 331 6.70 38.57 3.50
CA GLY A 331 7.31 37.24 3.58
C GLY A 331 8.50 37.20 4.54
N GLN A 332 9.40 38.18 4.47
CA GLN A 332 10.52 38.30 5.41
C GLN A 332 10.06 38.52 6.86
N SER A 333 8.98 39.29 7.07
CA SER A 333 8.39 39.45 8.40
C SER A 333 7.78 38.14 8.91
N LEU A 334 7.12 37.38 8.04
CA LEU A 334 6.59 36.05 8.35
C LEU A 334 7.72 35.09 8.75
N ILE A 335 8.82 35.05 7.98
CA ILE A 335 9.97 34.20 8.30
C ILE A 335 10.53 34.55 9.69
N ARG A 336 10.76 35.84 9.99
CA ARG A 336 11.23 36.26 11.32
C ARG A 336 10.26 35.85 12.43
N LYS A 337 8.96 35.97 12.19
CA LYS A 337 7.93 35.58 13.15
C LYS A 337 8.00 34.08 13.46
N HIS A 338 8.15 33.26 12.43
CA HIS A 338 8.19 31.80 12.59
C HIS A 338 9.54 31.30 13.12
N LEU A 339 10.59 32.11 13.08
CA LEU A 339 11.90 31.82 13.67
C LEU A 339 12.09 32.40 15.08
N PHE A 340 11.04 32.95 15.70
CA PHE A 340 11.10 33.32 17.12
C PHE A 340 11.33 32.09 18.00
N LEU A 341 12.03 32.26 19.11
CA LEU A 341 12.37 31.19 20.06
C LEU A 341 11.14 30.41 20.55
N ASP A 342 10.01 31.08 20.73
CA ASP A 342 8.76 30.45 21.19
C ASP A 342 8.14 29.50 20.16
N MET A 343 8.61 29.56 18.91
CA MET A 343 8.18 28.68 17.82
C MET A 343 9.09 27.47 17.65
N THR A 344 10.19 27.38 18.39
CA THR A 344 11.15 26.29 18.27
C THR A 344 10.57 25.01 18.89
N PRO A 345 10.53 23.89 18.14
CA PRO A 345 10.13 22.59 18.66
C PRO A 345 10.98 22.19 19.85
N LYS A 346 10.35 21.53 20.83
CA LYS A 346 11.04 21.14 22.08
C LYS A 346 11.83 19.86 21.92
N GLY A 347 11.54 19.04 20.90
CA GLY A 347 12.37 17.90 20.53
C GLY A 347 13.27 18.21 19.34
N ARG A 348 14.50 17.73 19.43
CA ARG A 348 15.51 17.74 18.36
C ARG A 348 16.08 16.34 18.26
N TRP A 349 16.36 15.88 17.04
CA TRP A 349 17.03 14.60 16.87
C TRP A 349 18.42 14.63 17.53
N PRO A 350 18.85 13.55 18.22
CA PRO A 350 20.19 13.45 18.82
C PRO A 350 21.31 13.29 17.77
N GLY A 351 21.37 14.21 16.80
CA GLY A 351 22.40 14.31 15.75
C GLY A 351 23.64 15.08 16.21
N GLU A 352 24.54 15.41 15.29
CA GLU A 352 25.72 16.24 15.62
C GLU A 352 25.30 17.64 16.06
N ASP A 353 25.85 18.10 17.18
CA ASP A 353 25.45 19.38 17.80
C ASP A 353 25.75 20.56 16.86
N GLU A 354 26.85 20.50 16.10
CA GLU A 354 27.27 21.51 15.11
C GLU A 354 26.34 21.60 13.89
N HIS A 355 25.58 20.54 13.61
CA HIS A 355 24.65 20.50 12.48
C HIS A 355 23.33 21.16 12.87
N SER A 356 23.31 22.49 12.76
CA SER A 356 22.07 23.29 12.87
C SER A 356 21.24 23.21 11.59
N MET A 357 19.92 23.30 11.75
CA MET A 357 19.01 23.46 10.61
C MET A 357 19.32 24.77 9.89
N SER A 358 19.26 24.73 8.56
CA SER A 358 19.27 25.97 7.79
C SER A 358 18.01 26.80 8.10
N MET A 359 18.09 28.11 7.87
CA MET A 359 17.00 29.06 8.13
C MET A 359 15.65 28.60 7.54
N MET A 360 15.65 28.11 6.30
CA MET A 360 14.42 27.69 5.62
C MET A 360 13.91 26.32 6.10
N GLN A 361 14.80 25.41 6.51
CA GLN A 361 14.39 24.14 7.13
C GLN A 361 13.73 24.40 8.48
N GLN A 362 14.32 25.25 9.32
CA GLN A 362 13.75 25.61 10.62
C GLN A 362 12.42 26.37 10.45
N PHE A 363 12.35 27.30 9.51
CA PHE A 363 11.11 27.98 9.15
C PHE A 363 10.02 26.98 8.78
N ALA A 364 10.34 25.98 7.95
CA ALA A 364 9.39 24.96 7.53
C ALA A 364 8.89 24.09 8.70
N ILE A 365 9.80 23.64 9.59
CA ILE A 365 9.41 22.85 10.77
C ILE A 365 8.54 23.69 11.72
N ASN A 366 8.93 24.93 12.01
CA ASN A 366 8.17 25.80 12.91
C ASN A 366 6.79 26.15 12.34
N THR A 367 6.71 26.34 11.03
CA THR A 367 5.45 26.60 10.33
C THR A 367 4.55 25.38 10.32
N LEU A 368 5.11 24.18 10.11
CA LEU A 368 4.38 22.92 10.17
C LEU A 368 3.62 22.80 11.50
N TYR A 369 4.29 22.95 12.64
CA TYR A 369 3.63 22.85 13.95
C TYR A 369 2.72 24.03 14.31
N LYS A 370 2.84 25.15 13.59
CA LYS A 370 1.97 26.30 13.80
C LYS A 370 0.68 26.20 13.00
N GLU A 371 0.77 25.66 11.80
CA GLU A 371 -0.33 25.66 10.82
C GLU A 371 -1.08 24.33 10.77
N LEU A 372 -0.41 23.21 11.09
CA LEU A 372 -1.02 21.90 11.20
C LEU A 372 -1.24 21.60 12.68
N ASP A 373 -2.51 21.53 13.07
CA ASP A 373 -2.92 20.95 14.35
C ASP A 373 -3.25 19.46 14.09
N GLU A 374 -4.53 19.08 14.05
CA GLU A 374 -4.93 17.70 13.73
C GLU A 374 -5.08 17.42 12.23
N GLN A 375 -5.31 18.45 11.40
CA GLN A 375 -5.62 18.30 9.97
C GLN A 375 -4.93 19.37 9.11
N GLY A 376 -4.77 19.05 7.83
CA GLY A 376 -4.32 19.99 6.79
C GLY A 376 -3.22 19.41 5.91
N VAL A 377 -2.68 20.25 5.03
CA VAL A 377 -1.54 19.93 4.17
C VAL A 377 -0.51 21.04 4.28
N TYR A 378 0.74 20.65 4.51
CA TYR A 378 1.88 21.55 4.44
C TYR A 378 2.88 21.01 3.41
N SER A 379 3.16 21.81 2.39
CA SER A 379 4.09 21.45 1.32
C SER A 379 5.44 22.12 1.54
N VAL A 380 6.50 21.32 1.42
CA VAL A 380 7.88 21.79 1.48
C VAL A 380 8.57 21.38 0.18
N ASN A 381 8.98 22.37 -0.61
CA ASN A 381 9.83 22.12 -1.75
C ASN A 381 11.30 22.04 -1.31
N GLY A 382 11.99 20.97 -1.68
CA GLY A 382 13.39 20.76 -1.36
C GLY A 382 14.14 20.13 -2.52
N PRO A 383 15.00 20.87 -3.24
CA PRO A 383 15.92 20.31 -4.24
C PRO A 383 16.78 19.15 -3.70
N PRO A 384 17.43 18.35 -4.58
CA PRO A 384 18.37 17.32 -4.14
C PRO A 384 19.45 17.89 -3.19
N GLY A 385 19.77 17.17 -2.11
CA GLY A 385 20.79 17.59 -1.13
C GLY A 385 20.33 18.60 -0.07
N THR A 386 19.08 19.08 -0.08
CA THR A 386 18.58 20.09 0.88
C THR A 386 18.16 19.54 2.26
N GLY A 387 18.65 18.36 2.65
CA GLY A 387 18.45 17.85 4.01
C GLY A 387 17.01 17.48 4.40
N LYS A 388 16.15 17.06 3.45
CA LYS A 388 14.77 16.61 3.72
C LYS A 388 14.70 15.52 4.80
N THR A 389 15.62 14.55 4.75
CA THR A 389 15.72 13.49 5.77
C THR A 389 16.09 14.05 7.15
N THR A 390 16.92 15.10 7.20
CA THR A 390 17.24 15.79 8.46
C THR A 390 16.01 16.44 9.05
N MET A 391 15.18 17.12 8.24
CA MET A 391 13.91 17.69 8.71
C MET A 391 12.97 16.61 9.27
N LEU A 392 12.86 15.48 8.58
CA LEU A 392 12.04 14.35 9.03
C LEU A 392 12.49 13.83 10.41
N ARG A 393 13.81 13.74 10.65
CA ARG A 393 14.36 13.32 11.95
C ARG A 393 13.93 14.24 13.09
N ASP A 394 13.97 15.56 12.89
CA ASP A 394 13.54 16.52 13.91
C ASP A 394 12.02 16.48 14.15
N ILE A 395 11.23 16.21 13.10
CA ILE A 395 9.78 15.98 13.26
C ILE A 395 9.53 14.73 14.13
N ILE A 396 10.21 13.61 13.84
CA ILE A 396 10.12 12.38 14.64
C ILE A 396 10.51 12.65 16.10
N ALA A 397 11.63 13.35 16.33
CA ALA A 397 12.11 13.64 17.67
C ALA A 397 11.13 14.52 18.46
N ASN A 398 10.55 15.54 17.82
CA ASN A 398 9.57 16.39 18.48
C ASN A 398 8.26 15.66 18.79
N ASN A 399 7.80 14.75 17.92
CA ASN A 399 6.66 13.88 18.22
C ASN A 399 6.95 12.97 19.42
N LEU A 400 8.14 12.36 19.48
CA LEU A 400 8.56 11.52 20.59
C LEU A 400 8.60 12.30 21.92
N VAL A 401 9.20 13.50 21.93
CA VAL A 401 9.27 14.36 23.12
C VAL A 401 7.89 14.85 23.56
N SER A 402 7.02 15.17 22.60
CA SER A 402 5.65 15.62 22.88
C SER A 402 4.81 14.49 23.50
N ARG A 403 4.92 13.27 22.97
CA ARG A 403 4.30 12.09 23.57
C ARG A 403 4.86 11.77 24.96
N ALA A 404 6.18 11.89 25.14
CA ALA A 404 6.84 11.68 26.43
C ALA A 404 6.37 12.69 27.50
N ARG A 405 6.08 13.94 27.11
CA ARG A 405 5.48 14.93 28.00
C ARG A 405 4.12 14.47 28.54
N ASN A 406 3.26 13.94 27.68
CA ASN A 406 1.96 13.41 28.12
C ASN A 406 2.11 12.18 29.03
N LEU A 407 3.08 11.29 28.74
CA LEU A 407 3.41 10.19 29.66
C LEU A 407 3.90 10.68 31.03
N SER A 408 4.66 11.79 31.05
CA SER A 408 5.26 12.32 32.28
C SER A 408 4.25 12.88 33.29
N VAL A 409 3.04 13.19 32.83
CA VAL A 409 1.97 13.78 33.66
C VAL A 409 0.89 12.78 34.08
N LEU A 410 0.94 11.54 33.58
CA LEU A 410 0.04 10.48 34.03
C LEU A 410 0.21 10.21 35.53
N VAL A 411 -0.88 9.93 36.23
CA VAL A 411 -0.86 9.64 37.68
C VAL A 411 -0.34 8.23 37.91
N SER A 412 -0.71 7.29 37.05
CA SER A 412 -0.31 5.89 37.11
C SER A 412 -0.07 5.28 35.73
N ILE A 413 0.58 4.12 35.70
CA ILE A 413 0.77 3.34 34.47
C ILE A 413 -0.58 2.90 33.88
N ALA A 414 -1.58 2.60 34.72
CA ALA A 414 -2.90 2.16 34.28
C ALA A 414 -3.63 3.25 33.45
N ASP A 415 -3.33 4.54 33.71
CA ASP A 415 -3.92 5.66 32.98
C ASP A 415 -3.44 5.75 31.52
N SER A 416 -2.41 4.99 31.14
CA SER A 416 -1.92 4.92 29.76
C SER A 416 -2.85 4.12 28.84
N ALA A 417 -3.62 3.18 29.40
CA ALA A 417 -4.61 2.39 28.69
C ALA A 417 -5.77 2.02 29.63
N PRO A 418 -6.66 2.98 29.94
CA PRO A 418 -7.69 2.82 30.97
C PRO A 418 -8.84 1.92 30.53
N GLU A 419 -8.99 1.67 29.23
CA GLU A 419 -10.10 0.93 28.64
C GLU A 419 -9.59 -0.27 27.84
N SER A 420 -10.52 -1.18 27.49
CA SER A 420 -10.24 -2.31 26.60
C SER A 420 -11.40 -2.52 25.63
N MET A 421 -11.09 -2.91 24.40
CA MET A 421 -12.08 -3.18 23.35
C MET A 421 -11.97 -4.64 22.88
N LYS A 422 -13.12 -5.23 22.50
CA LYS A 422 -13.16 -6.54 21.84
C LYS A 422 -12.99 -6.37 20.34
N VAL A 423 -12.10 -7.14 19.76
CA VAL A 423 -11.81 -7.13 18.32
C VAL A 423 -11.77 -8.56 17.81
N ASP A 424 -12.52 -8.83 16.75
CA ASP A 424 -12.46 -10.11 16.05
C ASP A 424 -11.26 -10.10 15.09
N ILE A 425 -10.30 -10.98 15.31
CA ILE A 425 -9.10 -11.18 14.49
C ILE A 425 -9.16 -12.58 13.90
N GLY A 426 -9.57 -12.69 12.64
CA GLY A 426 -9.90 -13.98 12.04
C GLY A 426 -11.14 -14.57 12.72
N ASP A 427 -11.03 -15.83 13.17
CA ASP A 427 -12.11 -16.54 13.87
C ASP A 427 -12.04 -16.36 15.40
N GLU A 428 -11.09 -15.57 15.92
CA GLU A 428 -10.87 -15.37 17.35
C GLU A 428 -11.28 -13.97 17.82
N CYS A 429 -12.04 -13.90 18.91
CA CYS A 429 -12.34 -12.63 19.60
C CYS A 429 -11.25 -12.34 20.65
N VAL A 430 -10.49 -11.27 20.46
CA VAL A 430 -9.40 -10.83 21.35
C VAL A 430 -9.77 -9.54 22.08
N ILE A 431 -9.36 -9.39 23.33
CA ILE A 431 -9.51 -8.14 24.10
C ILE A 431 -8.20 -7.34 24.00
N LEU A 432 -8.28 -6.12 23.47
CA LEU A 432 -7.13 -5.22 23.30
C LEU A 432 -7.25 -3.99 24.21
N PRO A 433 -6.17 -3.56 24.88
CA PRO A 433 -6.16 -2.31 25.62
C PRO A 433 -6.28 -1.11 24.67
N VAL A 434 -7.11 -0.13 25.02
CA VAL A 434 -7.28 1.12 24.29
C VAL A 434 -6.36 2.16 24.90
N LEU A 435 -5.43 2.69 24.11
CA LEU A 435 -4.52 3.74 24.56
C LEU A 435 -5.30 5.00 24.94
N ASN A 436 -4.84 5.68 25.99
CA ASN A 436 -5.33 7.00 26.34
C ASN A 436 -5.21 7.94 25.12
N PRO A 437 -6.29 8.64 24.69
CA PRO A 437 -6.25 9.48 23.50
C PRO A 437 -5.14 10.53 23.50
N THR A 438 -4.71 11.01 24.68
CA THR A 438 -3.59 11.95 24.82
C THR A 438 -2.23 11.37 24.41
N LEU A 439 -2.12 10.05 24.25
CA LEU A 439 -0.91 9.34 23.81
C LEU A 439 -0.95 8.97 22.32
N THR A 440 -2.03 9.32 21.61
CA THR A 440 -2.26 9.09 20.18
C THR A 440 -2.07 10.39 19.38
N GLY A 441 -1.98 10.31 18.06
CA GLY A 441 -1.74 11.47 17.17
C GLY A 441 -0.26 11.77 16.94
N TYR A 442 0.64 10.93 17.45
CA TYR A 442 2.10 11.04 17.27
C TYR A 442 2.64 10.03 16.26
N GLU A 443 1.77 9.14 15.76
CA GLU A 443 2.09 8.16 14.75
C GLU A 443 2.47 8.84 13.44
N MET A 444 3.45 8.28 12.74
CA MET A 444 3.91 8.81 11.46
C MET A 444 3.92 7.71 10.42
N VAL A 445 3.30 7.99 9.27
CA VAL A 445 3.39 7.15 8.09
C VAL A 445 4.20 7.91 7.04
N VAL A 446 5.33 7.35 6.64
CA VAL A 446 6.19 7.92 5.60
C VAL A 446 5.95 7.14 4.31
N VAL A 447 5.47 7.84 3.29
CA VAL A 447 5.20 7.27 1.96
C VAL A 447 6.06 7.96 0.90
N SER A 448 6.37 7.23 -0.17
CA SER A 448 7.01 7.77 -1.36
C SER A 448 6.61 6.93 -2.57
N SER A 449 6.58 7.55 -3.75
CA SER A 449 6.45 6.84 -5.03
C SER A 449 7.73 6.05 -5.39
N ASN A 450 8.84 6.28 -4.67
CA ASN A 450 10.07 5.52 -4.82
C ASN A 450 10.28 4.62 -3.58
N ASN A 451 9.98 3.32 -3.73
CA ASN A 451 10.13 2.32 -2.68
C ASN A 451 11.55 2.28 -2.07
N THR A 452 12.58 2.43 -2.90
CA THR A 452 13.98 2.45 -2.45
C THR A 452 14.26 3.62 -1.51
N ALA A 453 13.64 4.79 -1.75
CA ALA A 453 13.83 5.96 -0.89
C ALA A 453 13.22 5.74 0.51
N VAL A 454 12.01 5.16 0.59
CA VAL A 454 11.37 4.84 1.88
C VAL A 454 12.19 3.78 2.62
N GLU A 455 12.64 2.75 1.90
CA GLU A 455 13.42 1.66 2.49
C GLU A 455 14.75 2.17 3.08
N ASN A 456 15.44 3.07 2.36
CA ASN A 456 16.67 3.68 2.85
C ASN A 456 16.43 4.53 4.10
N ILE A 457 15.44 5.43 4.09
CA ILE A 457 15.10 6.25 5.26
C ILE A 457 14.78 5.35 6.46
N THR A 458 13.97 4.32 6.25
CA THR A 458 13.51 3.41 7.30
C THR A 458 14.65 2.58 7.89
N LYS A 459 15.63 2.17 7.07
CA LYS A 459 16.83 1.45 7.53
C LYS A 459 17.87 2.34 8.19
N GLU A 460 17.93 3.62 7.82
CA GLU A 460 18.92 4.55 8.38
C GLU A 460 18.53 5.08 9.77
N LEU A 461 17.24 5.31 10.04
CA LEU A 461 16.80 5.88 11.32
C LEU A 461 17.24 5.05 12.55
N PRO A 462 17.19 3.70 12.54
CA PRO A 462 17.69 2.86 13.63
C PRO A 462 19.21 2.80 13.81
N GLN A 463 20.00 3.20 12.80
CA GLN A 463 21.45 2.98 12.79
C GLN A 463 22.21 3.99 13.66
N SER A 464 23.23 3.55 14.38
CA SER A 464 24.04 4.39 15.29
C SER A 464 24.70 5.58 14.57
N LYS A 465 24.96 5.43 13.25
CA LYS A 465 25.45 6.53 12.38
C LYS A 465 24.47 7.71 12.26
N ALA A 466 23.19 7.51 12.60
CA ALA A 466 22.19 8.58 12.61
C ALA A 466 22.31 9.48 13.86
N LEU A 467 23.11 9.08 14.85
CA LEU A 467 23.38 9.84 16.07
C LEU A 467 24.64 10.69 15.94
N GLY A 468 24.67 11.83 16.63
CA GLY A 468 25.88 12.61 16.83
C GLY A 468 26.86 11.90 17.76
N LYS A 469 28.15 12.25 17.71
CA LYS A 469 29.21 11.61 18.50
C LYS A 469 28.90 11.59 20.00
N ARG A 470 28.30 12.67 20.51
CA ARG A 470 27.89 12.81 21.91
C ARG A 470 26.83 11.81 22.35
N TYR A 471 25.98 11.36 21.42
CA TYR A 471 24.80 10.56 21.71
C TYR A 471 24.98 9.08 21.37
N GLN A 472 26.18 8.63 20.98
CA GLN A 472 26.47 7.24 20.57
C GLN A 472 26.18 6.18 21.66
N THR A 473 26.04 6.59 22.92
CA THR A 473 25.69 5.72 24.05
C THR A 473 24.18 5.60 24.29
N VAL A 474 23.34 6.34 23.57
CA VAL A 474 21.89 6.29 23.70
C VAL A 474 21.37 4.98 23.11
N GLU A 475 20.55 4.27 23.86
CA GLU A 475 19.94 3.01 23.43
C GLU A 475 18.41 3.08 23.55
N PHE A 476 17.70 2.65 22.51
CA PHE A 476 16.24 2.58 22.50
C PHE A 476 15.77 1.24 21.93
N PHE A 477 15.67 0.21 22.76
CA PHE A 477 15.44 -1.18 22.29
C PHE A 477 16.49 -1.63 21.26
N LYS A 478 17.76 -1.34 21.55
CA LYS A 478 18.92 -1.61 20.69
C LYS A 478 18.98 -3.07 20.19
N SER A 479 18.86 -4.03 21.09
CA SER A 479 18.93 -5.47 20.75
C SER A 479 17.84 -5.90 19.76
N ALA A 480 16.64 -5.33 19.87
CA ALA A 480 15.54 -5.56 18.92
C ALA A 480 15.82 -4.95 17.54
N ALA A 481 16.35 -3.73 17.51
CA ALA A 481 16.74 -3.07 16.26
C ALA A 481 17.87 -3.83 15.56
N GLN A 482 18.90 -4.25 16.31
CA GLN A 482 20.00 -5.05 15.79
C GLN A 482 19.52 -6.38 15.22
N LYS A 483 18.63 -7.09 15.94
CA LYS A 483 18.05 -8.35 15.45
C LYS A 483 17.27 -8.15 14.15
N LEU A 484 16.46 -7.09 14.06
CA LEU A 484 15.69 -6.82 12.84
C LEU A 484 16.62 -6.56 11.64
N ALA A 485 17.67 -5.75 11.84
CA ALA A 485 18.64 -5.40 10.81
C ALA A 485 19.54 -6.58 10.40
N ALA A 486 19.86 -7.47 11.34
CA ALA A 486 20.78 -8.59 11.14
C ALA A 486 20.33 -9.55 10.02
N LYS A 487 21.32 -10.03 9.25
CA LYS A 487 21.07 -11.00 8.18
C LYS A 487 20.71 -12.37 8.76
N HIS A 488 19.53 -12.86 8.38
CA HIS A 488 19.08 -14.22 8.70
C HIS A 488 19.33 -15.13 7.49
N VAL A 489 20.12 -16.18 7.67
CA VAL A 489 20.39 -17.18 6.63
C VAL A 489 19.52 -18.41 6.89
N TYR A 490 18.49 -18.56 6.05
CA TYR A 490 17.58 -19.69 6.13
C TYR A 490 18.17 -20.93 5.41
N PRO A 491 18.02 -22.14 5.98
CA PRO A 491 18.52 -23.37 5.36
C PRO A 491 17.78 -23.68 4.06
N LYS A 492 18.52 -24.12 3.01
CA LYS A 492 17.94 -24.36 1.67
C LYS A 492 16.98 -25.55 1.60
N ASN A 493 17.09 -26.52 2.52
CA ASN A 493 16.34 -27.79 2.49
C ASN A 493 15.58 -28.11 3.79
N ASN A 494 15.23 -27.11 4.62
CA ASN A 494 14.64 -27.30 5.96
C ASN A 494 15.46 -28.20 6.91
N GLN A 495 16.71 -28.51 6.57
CA GLN A 495 17.66 -29.22 7.42
C GLN A 495 18.64 -28.18 7.99
N GLY A 496 18.57 -27.94 9.31
CA GLY A 496 19.39 -26.97 10.03
C GLY A 496 18.58 -25.86 10.70
N ARG A 497 19.21 -25.12 11.62
CA ARG A 497 18.61 -23.93 12.25
C ARG A 497 18.88 -22.69 11.40
N THR A 498 18.03 -21.68 11.53
CA THR A 498 18.30 -20.38 10.88
C THR A 498 19.55 -19.78 11.51
N LYS A 499 20.53 -19.38 10.69
CA LYS A 499 21.75 -18.73 11.20
C LYS A 499 21.55 -17.21 11.29
N LEU A 500 21.76 -16.65 12.48
CA LEU A 500 21.74 -15.21 12.75
C LEU A 500 23.17 -14.68 12.67
N LYS A 501 23.41 -13.71 11.78
CA LYS A 501 24.71 -13.06 11.63
C LYS A 501 24.86 -11.84 12.52
N SER A 502 26.09 -11.54 12.92
CA SER A 502 26.41 -10.25 13.56
C SER A 502 26.40 -9.11 12.54
N LEU A 503 26.06 -7.91 13.01
CA LEU A 503 26.10 -6.70 12.21
C LEU A 503 27.54 -6.20 12.06
N GLU A 504 27.82 -5.58 10.90
CA GLU A 504 29.04 -4.79 10.74
C GLU A 504 28.94 -3.49 11.56
N GLU A 505 30.08 -2.93 11.98
CA GLU A 505 30.13 -1.73 12.84
C GLU A 505 29.33 -0.54 12.24
N LYS A 506 29.41 -0.35 10.91
CA LYS A 506 28.66 0.71 10.19
C LYS A 506 27.15 0.47 10.12
N GLU A 507 26.70 -0.75 10.37
CA GLU A 507 25.28 -1.16 10.35
C GLU A 507 24.73 -1.35 11.77
N ASP A 508 25.55 -1.10 12.81
CA ASP A 508 25.09 -1.15 14.19
C ASP A 508 23.90 -0.22 14.41
N CYS A 509 23.02 -0.63 15.30
CA CYS A 509 21.78 0.07 15.58
C CYS A 509 21.81 0.63 17.01
N TRP A 510 21.25 1.82 17.18
CA TRP A 510 21.06 2.43 18.49
C TRP A 510 19.65 2.17 19.03
N GLY A 511 18.66 2.03 18.14
CA GLY A 511 17.30 1.79 18.60
C GLY A 511 16.22 1.60 17.55
N MET A 512 15.07 1.10 18.00
CA MET A 512 13.93 0.70 17.19
C MET A 512 13.02 1.90 16.88
N MET A 513 13.39 2.69 15.87
CA MET A 513 12.62 3.88 15.47
C MET A 513 11.70 3.66 14.25
N ALA A 514 12.06 2.75 13.35
CA ALA A 514 11.30 2.51 12.12
C ALA A 514 11.50 1.08 11.60
N ALA A 515 10.53 0.56 10.83
CA ALA A 515 10.58 -0.75 10.21
C ALA A 515 9.94 -0.72 8.82
N ALA A 516 10.54 -1.40 7.83
CA ALA A 516 9.99 -1.46 6.49
C ALA A 516 8.87 -2.51 6.44
N ILE A 517 7.64 -2.09 6.11
CA ILE A 517 6.44 -2.96 6.08
C ILE A 517 5.67 -2.89 4.75
N GLY A 518 6.18 -2.16 3.76
CA GLY A 518 5.45 -1.82 2.53
C GLY A 518 5.04 -2.98 1.61
N ASN A 519 5.46 -4.22 1.86
CA ASN A 519 5.04 -5.40 1.10
C ASN A 519 4.92 -6.63 2.01
N GLN A 520 4.30 -7.71 1.53
CA GLN A 520 4.04 -8.92 2.32
C GLN A 520 5.31 -9.56 2.89
N SER A 521 6.38 -9.62 2.09
CA SER A 521 7.68 -10.15 2.53
C SER A 521 8.26 -9.34 3.69
N ASN A 522 8.19 -8.02 3.60
CA ASN A 522 8.64 -7.08 4.62
C ASN A 522 7.78 -7.19 5.89
N ARG A 523 6.45 -7.26 5.77
CA ARG A 523 5.55 -7.51 6.91
C ARG A 523 5.90 -8.81 7.63
N LYS A 524 6.16 -9.88 6.87
CA LYS A 524 6.59 -11.16 7.44
C LYS A 524 7.94 -11.05 8.14
N ILE A 525 8.92 -10.38 7.51
CA ILE A 525 10.24 -10.15 8.12
C ILE A 525 10.12 -9.40 9.44
N VAL A 526 9.33 -8.33 9.49
CA VAL A 526 9.10 -7.57 10.73
C VAL A 526 8.38 -8.42 11.76
N GLY A 527 7.30 -9.12 11.38
CA GLY A 527 6.59 -10.05 12.27
C GLY A 527 7.52 -11.08 12.90
N ASP A 528 8.26 -11.81 12.07
CA ASP A 528 9.16 -12.86 12.52
C ASP A 528 10.32 -12.26 13.33
N ARG A 529 11.09 -11.32 12.77
CA ARG A 529 12.35 -10.88 13.39
C ARG A 529 12.15 -9.93 14.56
N LEU A 530 11.15 -9.07 14.54
CA LEU A 530 10.92 -8.11 15.61
C LEU A 530 10.10 -8.70 16.76
N PHE A 531 9.10 -9.53 16.46
CA PHE A 531 8.11 -9.94 17.47
C PHE A 531 8.19 -11.42 17.86
N PHE A 532 8.23 -12.37 16.90
CA PHE A 532 7.83 -13.75 17.19
C PHE A 532 8.96 -14.81 17.13
N LEU A 533 9.94 -14.69 16.23
CA LEU A 533 10.99 -15.69 16.05
C LEU A 533 12.14 -15.47 17.05
N LYS A 534 12.14 -16.19 18.17
CA LYS A 534 13.19 -16.08 19.20
C LYS A 534 14.54 -16.61 18.75
N THR A 535 15.62 -16.08 19.33
CA THR A 535 17.00 -16.51 19.05
C THR A 535 17.33 -17.90 19.58
N ASP A 536 16.60 -18.42 20.58
CA ASP A 536 16.75 -19.77 21.13
C ASP A 536 16.63 -20.89 20.05
N TYR A 537 15.89 -20.61 18.98
CA TYR A 537 15.66 -21.53 17.87
C TYR A 537 16.66 -21.37 16.72
N MET A 538 17.71 -20.57 16.91
CA MET A 538 18.65 -20.14 15.87
C MET A 538 20.09 -20.59 16.18
N GLU A 539 20.93 -20.62 15.14
CA GLU A 539 22.39 -20.66 15.29
C GLU A 539 22.91 -19.23 15.29
N VAL A 540 23.43 -18.77 16.42
CA VAL A 540 23.87 -17.37 16.60
C VAL A 540 25.36 -17.25 16.34
N GLU A 541 25.76 -16.34 15.45
CA GLU A 541 27.16 -16.01 15.19
C GLU A 541 27.76 -15.17 16.32
N THR A 542 29.07 -15.27 16.50
CA THR A 542 29.79 -14.47 17.51
C THR A 542 29.60 -12.97 17.25
N GLY A 543 29.18 -12.24 18.28
CA GLY A 543 28.80 -10.82 18.20
C GLY A 543 27.30 -10.57 18.05
N ALA A 544 26.47 -11.60 17.91
CA ALA A 544 25.00 -11.49 17.83
C ALA A 544 24.28 -12.07 19.05
N GLU A 545 24.99 -12.47 20.11
CA GLU A 545 24.44 -13.16 21.29
C GLU A 545 23.42 -12.30 22.06
N GLY A 546 23.56 -10.97 22.00
CA GLY A 546 22.65 -10.02 22.66
C GLY A 546 21.41 -9.66 21.83
N TYR A 547 21.27 -10.16 20.60
CA TYR A 547 20.15 -9.81 19.73
C TYR A 547 18.88 -10.52 20.19
N GLN A 548 17.77 -9.79 20.32
CA GLN A 548 16.53 -10.29 20.91
C GLN A 548 15.29 -9.73 20.21
N THR A 549 14.13 -10.36 20.37
CA THR A 549 12.86 -9.77 19.93
C THR A 549 12.50 -8.55 20.80
N LEU A 550 11.62 -7.68 20.30
CA LEU A 550 11.12 -6.53 21.05
C LEU A 550 10.42 -6.95 22.35
N PHE A 551 9.65 -8.04 22.32
CA PHE A 551 8.98 -8.56 23.53
C PHE A 551 9.98 -9.08 24.57
N GLU A 552 11.06 -9.74 24.13
CA GLU A 552 12.16 -10.15 25.03
C GLU A 552 12.87 -8.92 25.62
N SER A 553 13.16 -7.90 24.80
CA SER A 553 13.78 -6.66 25.27
C SER A 553 12.92 -5.92 26.29
N ILE A 554 11.60 -5.84 26.07
CA ILE A 554 10.66 -5.25 27.03
C ILE A 554 10.65 -6.06 28.32
N LYS A 555 10.55 -7.39 28.24
CA LYS A 555 10.55 -8.28 29.41
C LYS A 555 11.85 -8.17 30.21
N GLU A 556 12.99 -8.10 29.53
CA GLU A 556 14.30 -7.91 30.15
C GLU A 556 14.38 -6.56 30.88
N GLN A 557 13.92 -5.47 30.25
CA GLN A 557 13.86 -4.16 30.89
C GLN A 557 12.95 -4.14 32.13
N CYS A 558 11.76 -4.76 32.05
CA CYS A 558 10.87 -4.89 33.20
C CYS A 558 11.51 -5.70 34.34
N SER A 559 12.25 -6.75 34.00
CA SER A 559 12.95 -7.58 34.99
C SER A 559 14.12 -6.84 35.65
N LYS A 560 14.88 -6.05 34.88
CA LYS A 560 15.97 -5.20 35.37
C LYS A 560 15.46 -4.07 36.28
N ALA A 561 14.29 -3.52 36.00
CA ALA A 561 13.69 -2.45 36.78
C ALA A 561 13.29 -2.88 38.20
N GLY A 562 13.04 -4.17 38.43
CA GLY A 562 12.54 -4.71 39.71
C GLY A 562 11.10 -4.27 40.00
N ASN A 563 10.91 -2.98 40.30
CA ASN A 563 9.62 -2.33 40.46
C ASN A 563 9.35 -1.35 39.30
N VAL A 564 8.45 -1.74 38.38
CA VAL A 564 8.11 -0.94 37.19
C VAL A 564 7.45 0.39 37.56
N TYR A 565 6.72 0.48 38.68
CA TYR A 565 6.08 1.72 39.11
C TYR A 565 7.11 2.74 39.59
N GLU A 566 8.14 2.31 40.33
CA GLU A 566 9.25 3.17 40.75
C GLU A 566 10.12 3.61 39.57
N ALA A 567 10.38 2.69 38.62
CA ALA A 567 11.11 3.01 37.41
C ALA A 567 10.34 4.04 36.55
N PHE A 568 9.02 3.89 36.42
CA PHE A 568 8.18 4.87 35.74
C PHE A 568 8.22 6.23 36.44
N ALA A 569 8.02 6.29 37.75
CA ALA A 569 8.09 7.54 38.52
C ALA A 569 9.47 8.23 38.38
N SER A 570 10.55 7.45 38.41
CA SER A 570 11.91 7.96 38.18
C SER A 570 12.09 8.55 36.79
N ALA A 571 11.53 7.89 35.75
CA ALA A 571 11.54 8.41 34.40
C ALA A 571 10.72 9.71 34.26
N GLN A 572 9.57 9.81 34.93
CA GLN A 572 8.77 11.04 34.97
C GLN A 572 9.55 12.20 35.60
N ILE A 573 10.27 11.95 36.71
CA ILE A 573 11.12 12.95 37.37
C ILE A 573 12.25 13.39 36.45
N ALA A 574 12.96 12.44 35.84
CA ALA A 574 14.07 12.75 34.93
C ALA A 574 13.61 13.57 33.72
N PHE A 575 12.45 13.22 33.13
CA PHE A 575 11.87 13.99 32.02
C PHE A 575 11.51 15.43 32.44
N LYS A 576 10.83 15.59 33.59
CA LYS A 576 10.45 16.91 34.12
C LYS A 576 11.68 17.77 34.44
N GLN A 577 12.75 17.18 34.94
CA GLN A 577 14.01 17.88 35.18
C GLN A 577 14.63 18.37 33.86
N ALA A 578 14.74 17.50 32.85
CA ALA A 578 15.25 17.88 31.54
C ALA A 578 14.39 18.99 30.89
N GLU A 579 13.06 18.93 31.05
CA GLU A 579 12.17 19.98 30.57
C GLU A 579 12.39 21.32 31.29
N GLN A 580 12.59 21.31 32.61
CA GLN A 580 12.91 22.51 33.37
C GLN A 580 14.26 23.12 32.96
N GLU A 581 15.28 22.30 32.72
CA GLU A 581 16.58 22.74 32.21
C GLU A 581 16.44 23.39 30.82
N LEU A 582 15.65 22.79 29.93
CA LEU A 582 15.36 23.36 28.62
C LEU A 582 14.66 24.72 28.73
N GLU A 583 13.62 24.84 29.55
CA GLU A 583 12.92 26.11 29.74
C GLU A 583 13.82 27.18 30.36
N LYS A 584 14.73 26.81 31.27
CA LYS A 584 15.74 27.72 31.78
C LYS A 584 16.65 28.22 30.67
N CYS A 585 17.19 27.33 29.83
CA CYS A 585 18.01 27.71 28.68
C CYS A 585 17.24 28.63 27.70
N LEU A 586 15.98 28.34 27.41
CA LEU A 586 15.13 29.20 26.56
C LEU A 586 14.91 30.58 27.20
N SER A 587 14.72 30.65 28.52
CA SER A 587 14.58 31.92 29.24
C SER A 587 15.84 32.79 29.18
N GLU A 588 17.02 32.16 29.28
CA GLU A 588 18.31 32.83 29.13
C GLU A 588 18.49 33.34 27.70
N LEU A 589 18.15 32.53 26.69
CA LEU A 589 18.17 32.94 25.29
C LEU A 589 17.22 34.10 24.98
N ARG A 590 16.00 34.10 25.54
CA ARG A 590 15.06 35.23 25.43
C ARG A 590 15.67 36.52 25.99
N THR A 591 16.36 36.41 27.13
CA THR A 591 17.03 37.56 27.76
C THR A 591 18.16 38.09 26.87
N LEU A 592 18.97 37.20 26.29
CA LEU A 592 20.02 37.58 25.35
C LEU A 592 19.47 38.24 24.08
N GLN A 593 18.38 37.70 23.53
CA GLN A 593 17.69 38.28 22.36
C GLN A 593 17.20 39.71 22.65
N LEU A 594 16.64 39.96 23.85
CA LEU A 594 16.20 41.28 24.27
C LEU A 594 17.37 42.26 24.41
N ILE A 595 18.48 41.82 25.01
CA ILE A 595 19.70 42.62 25.15
C ILE A 595 20.24 43.01 23.76
N GLU A 596 20.27 42.06 22.83
CA GLU A 596 20.74 42.32 21.47
C GLU A 596 19.85 43.32 20.72
N SER A 597 18.52 43.19 20.86
CA SER A 597 17.56 44.16 20.30
C SER A 597 17.82 45.56 20.83
N LYS A 598 17.92 45.72 22.16
CA LYS A 598 18.20 47.03 22.79
C LYS A 598 19.54 47.61 22.34
N LYS A 599 20.57 46.77 22.15
CA LYS A 599 21.88 47.21 21.64
C LYS A 599 21.78 47.73 20.20
N ARG A 600 20.96 47.12 19.35
CA ARG A 600 20.70 47.63 17.98
C ARG A 600 19.94 48.96 18.02
N ASP A 601 18.93 49.09 18.89
CA ASP A 601 18.17 50.32 19.04
C ASP A 601 19.05 51.48 19.54
N LEU A 602 19.95 51.21 20.49
CA LEU A 602 20.92 52.18 20.98
C LEU A 602 21.84 52.67 19.85
N LYS A 603 22.43 51.75 19.06
CA LYS A 603 23.26 52.11 17.90
C LYS A 603 22.47 52.93 16.86
N GLY A 604 21.21 52.58 16.63
CA GLY A 604 20.32 53.35 15.76
C GLY A 604 20.02 54.75 16.28
N TYR A 605 19.88 54.90 17.61
CA TYR A 605 19.73 56.20 18.25
C TYR A 605 21.01 57.04 18.14
N GLU A 606 22.18 56.46 18.44
CA GLU A 606 23.48 57.11 18.29
C GLU A 606 23.72 57.59 16.86
N HIS A 607 23.39 56.77 15.85
CA HIS A 607 23.55 57.14 14.46
C HIS A 607 22.63 58.29 14.04
N ARG A 608 21.36 58.29 14.49
CA ARG A 608 20.42 59.41 14.26
C ARG A 608 20.84 60.69 14.99
N TYR A 609 21.40 60.55 16.18
CA TYR A 609 21.89 61.68 16.98
C TYR A 609 23.12 62.32 16.31
N LEU A 610 24.10 61.52 15.89
CA LEU A 610 25.27 61.97 15.13
C LEU A 610 24.88 62.62 13.80
N HIS A 611 23.93 62.03 13.05
CA HIS A 611 23.45 62.63 11.82
C HIS A 611 22.79 64.01 12.05
N LYS A 612 22.00 64.16 13.12
CA LYS A 612 21.41 65.47 13.49
C LYS A 612 22.45 66.51 13.90
N MET A 613 23.59 66.10 14.48
CA MET A 613 24.68 67.01 14.84
C MET A 613 25.54 67.44 13.64
N VAL A 614 25.55 66.67 12.55
CA VAL A 614 26.30 67.00 11.32
C VAL A 614 25.45 67.82 10.33
N THR A 615 24.12 67.74 10.42
CA THR A 615 23.19 68.50 9.56
C THR A 615 22.66 69.81 10.16
N ASN A 616 23.03 70.12 11.41
CA ASN A 616 22.86 71.43 12.04
C ASN A 616 24.21 72.14 12.06
#